data_AF-A0A7S3GE05-F1
#
_entry.id   AF-A0A7S3GE05-F1
#
_cell.length_a   1.000
_cell.length_b   1.000
_cell.length_c   1.000
_cell.angle_alpha   90.00
_cell.angle_beta   90.00
_cell.angle_gamma   90.00
#
_symmetry.space_group_name_H-M   'P 1'
#
loop_
_entity.id
_entity.type
_entity.pdbx_description
1 polymer ?
#
loop_
_entity_poly.entity_id
_entity_poly.type
_entity_poly.pdbx_seq_one_letter_code
_entity_poly.pdbx_strand_id
1 'polypeptide(L)'
;MATSRRLFERRMEQQRVQESRTETLAKEVTRDKILAGNFESDEKVEQMRRQRELQEIEREKAQLRSLQEKALKEKEKAFYEQQEKIAAELDKRRTTQLRDEKIVQRIREESPEIRELEAKLKAAYMNKERETQLHEKTMMATEAKMRETADLAEAEKARQRELERDRMVAEKKREQQKMAKKVLEEQMEQQEVMKKKAWESFLREKAMVDEVVAKIMEEEKQDQLNRMRKQQETRDYIDHYLNQREKLKEAERKKIEDENRKIVEYAEMKRKRDDELRAVKAAQDEEKNRIFEALSEQAEEERRRQEEMEQIRIELHLQEDEEKRMAKEKENMEKKLRARLEMMRANEYQKQLKQARLEEQQKEEEEFRRKMLEKFAEDDRIEQMNAQKRRMKVQEHKREVERLLDERRAMYEAQKAAEEEERLEDIRREEFRRAIVERERQRLIQEHAVKLLGHLPKGVFENEGDLELLPEELRPRIKTEEDDGFY
;
A
#
# COMPACT_ATOMS: atom_id res chain seq x y z
N MET A 1 139.95 8.18 -80.25
CA MET A 1 138.59 8.44 -79.71
C MET A 1 138.08 7.28 -78.80
N ALA A 2 138.93 6.67 -77.98
CA ALA A 2 138.51 5.57 -77.08
C ALA A 2 137.98 6.06 -75.71
N THR A 3 138.22 7.33 -75.37
CA THR A 3 137.91 7.95 -74.06
C THR A 3 136.44 8.40 -73.93
N SER A 4 135.85 8.94 -74.99
CA SER A 4 134.42 9.33 -75.01
C SER A 4 133.49 8.12 -74.87
N ARG A 5 133.90 6.96 -75.39
CA ARG A 5 133.15 5.71 -75.29
C ARG A 5 133.12 5.17 -73.85
N ARG A 6 134.25 5.22 -73.14
CA ARG A 6 134.34 4.80 -71.72
C ARG A 6 133.57 5.70 -70.76
N LEU A 7 133.56 7.02 -70.97
CA LEU A 7 132.78 7.94 -70.13
C LEU A 7 131.27 7.80 -70.37
N PHE A 8 130.87 7.57 -71.63
CA PHE A 8 129.50 7.25 -71.98
C PHE A 8 129.08 5.90 -71.38
N GLU A 9 129.92 4.87 -71.47
CA GLU A 9 129.69 3.57 -70.83
C GLU A 9 129.56 3.69 -69.31
N ARG A 10 130.43 4.44 -68.63
CA ARG A 10 130.34 4.64 -67.16
C ARG A 10 129.11 5.43 -66.73
N ARG A 11 128.67 6.43 -67.52
CA ARG A 11 127.43 7.18 -67.27
C ARG A 11 126.20 6.32 -67.52
N MET A 12 126.20 5.52 -68.59
CA MET A 12 125.15 4.54 -68.89
C MET A 12 125.09 3.46 -67.80
N GLU A 13 126.23 3.05 -67.25
CA GLU A 13 126.30 2.09 -66.15
C GLU A 13 125.80 2.70 -64.83
N GLN A 14 126.15 3.95 -64.52
CA GLN A 14 125.58 4.67 -63.37
C GLN A 14 124.08 4.93 -63.52
N GLN A 15 123.61 5.29 -64.72
CA GLN A 15 122.17 5.41 -65.00
C GLN A 15 121.48 4.07 -64.85
N ARG A 16 122.03 2.97 -65.38
CA ARG A 16 121.48 1.62 -65.17
C ARG A 16 121.45 1.22 -63.69
N VAL A 17 122.46 1.58 -62.90
CA VAL A 17 122.49 1.31 -61.45
C VAL A 17 121.47 2.18 -60.70
N GLN A 18 121.30 3.46 -61.06
CA GLN A 18 120.28 4.31 -60.48
C GLN A 18 118.87 3.89 -60.89
N GLU A 19 118.65 3.60 -62.18
CA GLU A 19 117.40 3.05 -62.72
C GLU A 19 117.05 1.74 -62.01
N SER A 20 118.01 0.82 -61.88
CA SER A 20 117.83 -0.43 -61.13
C SER A 20 117.45 -0.16 -59.66
N ARG A 21 118.10 0.80 -58.98
CA ARG A 21 117.74 1.17 -57.60
C ARG A 21 116.37 1.82 -57.48
N THR A 22 116.02 2.72 -58.40
CA THR A 22 114.69 3.33 -58.44
C THR A 22 113.63 2.32 -58.79
N GLU A 23 113.93 1.34 -59.64
CA GLU A 23 113.05 0.25 -60.01
C GLU A 23 112.85 -0.71 -58.82
N THR A 24 113.90 -1.00 -58.04
CA THR A 24 113.76 -1.79 -56.80
C THR A 24 112.95 -1.05 -55.74
N LEU A 25 113.21 0.26 -55.51
CA LEU A 25 112.43 1.07 -54.56
C LEU A 25 110.98 1.25 -55.02
N ALA A 26 110.74 1.44 -56.32
CA ALA A 26 109.39 1.48 -56.88
C ALA A 26 108.68 0.15 -56.68
N LYS A 27 109.37 -0.99 -56.89
CA LYS A 27 108.84 -2.33 -56.61
C LYS A 27 108.51 -2.51 -55.12
N GLU A 28 109.38 -2.08 -54.21
CA GLU A 28 109.14 -2.12 -52.76
C GLU A 28 107.96 -1.24 -52.34
N VAL A 29 107.89 0.01 -52.80
CA VAL A 29 106.75 0.90 -52.52
C VAL A 29 105.45 0.37 -53.12
N THR A 30 105.49 -0.23 -54.32
CA THR A 30 104.30 -0.89 -54.88
C THR A 30 103.91 -2.11 -54.05
N ARG A 31 104.87 -2.88 -53.54
CA ARG A 31 104.62 -4.03 -52.68
C ARG A 31 104.03 -3.60 -51.34
N ASP A 32 104.56 -2.55 -50.72
CA ASP A 32 104.04 -2.00 -49.46
C ASP A 32 102.65 -1.38 -49.64
N LYS A 33 102.39 -0.71 -50.77
CA LYS A 33 101.04 -0.22 -51.10
C LYS A 33 100.05 -1.37 -51.31
N ILE A 34 100.46 -2.46 -51.96
CA ILE A 34 99.64 -3.66 -52.13
C ILE A 34 99.38 -4.31 -50.76
N LEU A 35 100.40 -4.43 -49.91
CA LEU A 35 100.26 -4.99 -48.56
C LEU A 35 99.36 -4.13 -47.68
N ALA A 36 99.55 -2.80 -47.65
CA ALA A 36 98.68 -1.88 -46.90
C ALA A 36 97.23 -1.94 -47.41
N GLY A 37 97.02 -1.99 -48.73
CA GLY A 37 95.70 -2.17 -49.33
C GLY A 37 95.06 -3.51 -48.96
N ASN A 38 95.86 -4.59 -48.86
CA ASN A 38 95.40 -5.89 -48.40
C ASN A 38 95.04 -5.86 -46.91
N PHE A 39 95.83 -5.23 -46.04
CA PHE A 39 95.51 -5.11 -44.61
C PHE A 39 94.24 -4.29 -44.36
N GLU A 40 94.06 -3.15 -45.06
CA GLU A 40 92.82 -2.38 -44.97
C GLU A 40 91.61 -3.15 -45.51
N SER A 41 91.82 -3.96 -46.56
CA SER A 41 90.77 -4.82 -47.11
C SER A 41 90.43 -5.96 -46.15
N ASP A 42 91.41 -6.57 -45.50
CA ASP A 42 91.24 -7.62 -44.50
C ASP A 42 90.52 -7.08 -43.27
N GLU A 43 90.88 -5.90 -42.76
CA GLU A 43 90.15 -5.25 -41.67
C GLU A 43 88.69 -4.94 -42.05
N LYS A 44 88.44 -4.45 -43.27
CA LYS A 44 87.07 -4.21 -43.76
C LYS A 44 86.30 -5.52 -43.92
N VAL A 45 86.93 -6.59 -44.40
CA VAL A 45 86.32 -7.91 -44.53
C VAL A 45 85.97 -8.48 -43.16
N GLU A 46 86.86 -8.35 -42.17
CA GLU A 46 86.61 -8.77 -40.78
C GLU A 46 85.52 -7.92 -40.10
N GLN A 47 85.43 -6.62 -40.37
CA GLN A 47 84.32 -5.78 -39.91
C GLN A 47 82.99 -6.17 -40.58
N MET A 48 83.00 -6.45 -41.89
CA MET A 48 81.82 -6.94 -42.61
C MET A 48 81.37 -8.31 -42.12
N ARG A 49 82.30 -9.23 -41.79
CA ARG A 49 81.98 -10.53 -41.18
C ARG A 49 81.31 -10.34 -39.82
N ARG A 50 81.90 -9.53 -38.93
CA ARG A 50 81.31 -9.19 -37.63
C ARG A 50 79.94 -8.54 -37.74
N GLN A 51 79.73 -7.63 -38.69
CA GLN A 51 78.41 -7.04 -38.96
C GLN A 51 77.41 -8.07 -39.47
N ARG A 52 77.81 -8.98 -40.36
CA ARG A 52 76.93 -10.06 -40.85
C ARG A 52 76.54 -11.01 -39.73
N GLU A 53 77.47 -11.42 -38.89
CA GLU A 53 77.20 -12.25 -37.71
C GLU A 53 76.23 -11.56 -36.74
N LEU A 54 76.45 -10.28 -36.44
CA LEU A 54 75.52 -9.51 -35.61
C LEU A 54 74.13 -9.38 -36.25
N GLN A 55 74.06 -9.14 -37.56
CA GLN A 55 72.80 -9.09 -38.29
C GLN A 55 72.09 -10.44 -38.32
N GLU A 56 72.82 -11.56 -38.42
CA GLU A 56 72.25 -12.91 -38.33
C GLU A 56 71.70 -13.17 -36.94
N ILE A 57 72.46 -12.85 -35.88
CA ILE A 57 72.00 -12.98 -34.49
C ILE A 57 70.76 -12.09 -34.23
N GLU A 58 70.72 -10.88 -34.77
CA GLU A 58 69.56 -9.99 -34.65
C GLU A 58 68.34 -10.53 -35.40
N ARG A 59 68.53 -11.08 -36.61
CA ARG A 59 67.47 -11.74 -37.38
C ARG A 59 66.93 -12.96 -36.66
N GLU A 60 67.81 -13.81 -36.11
CA GLU A 60 67.42 -14.97 -35.32
C GLU A 60 66.64 -14.55 -34.06
N LYS A 61 67.12 -13.54 -33.33
CA LYS A 61 66.41 -13.00 -32.16
C LYS A 61 65.04 -12.42 -32.55
N ALA A 62 64.94 -11.71 -33.67
CA ALA A 62 63.68 -11.16 -34.16
C ALA A 62 62.70 -12.28 -34.58
N GLN A 63 63.19 -13.32 -35.24
CA GLN A 63 62.40 -14.52 -35.56
C GLN A 63 61.91 -15.22 -34.30
N LEU A 64 62.78 -15.39 -33.30
CA LEU A 64 62.44 -16.03 -32.03
C LEU A 64 61.38 -15.23 -31.26
N ARG A 65 61.50 -13.90 -31.23
CA ARG A 65 60.50 -12.99 -30.65
C ARG A 65 59.16 -13.08 -31.39
N SER A 66 59.18 -13.10 -32.72
CA SER A 66 57.97 -13.24 -33.54
C SER A 66 57.26 -14.58 -33.27
N LEU A 67 58.01 -15.67 -33.12
CA LEU A 67 57.47 -16.98 -32.75
C LEU A 67 56.89 -16.98 -31.33
N GLN A 68 57.57 -16.36 -30.37
CA GLN A 68 57.06 -16.22 -29.00
C GLN A 68 55.77 -15.39 -28.95
N GLU A 69 55.71 -14.27 -29.68
CA GLU A 69 54.51 -13.42 -29.73
C GLU A 69 53.33 -14.15 -30.40
N LYS A 70 53.58 -14.92 -31.47
CA LYS A 70 52.56 -15.78 -32.08
C LYS A 70 52.07 -16.84 -31.10
N ALA A 71 52.98 -17.51 -30.38
CA ALA A 71 52.62 -18.52 -29.38
C ALA A 71 51.81 -17.91 -28.21
N LEU A 72 52.12 -16.68 -27.78
CA LEU A 72 51.34 -15.97 -26.78
C LEU A 72 49.94 -15.63 -27.30
N LYS A 73 49.83 -15.08 -28.52
CA LYS A 73 48.54 -14.79 -29.15
C LYS A 73 47.69 -16.05 -29.35
N GLU A 74 48.30 -17.19 -29.68
CA GLU A 74 47.59 -18.47 -29.76
C GLU A 74 47.08 -18.95 -28.39
N LYS A 75 47.88 -18.81 -27.33
CA LYS A 75 47.44 -19.10 -25.96
C LYS A 75 46.32 -18.17 -25.51
N GLU A 76 46.41 -16.88 -25.82
CA GLU A 76 45.36 -15.90 -25.53
C GLU A 76 44.07 -16.25 -26.28
N LYS A 77 44.15 -16.55 -27.58
CA LYS A 77 42.99 -17.01 -28.36
C LYS A 77 42.36 -18.27 -27.77
N ALA A 78 43.17 -19.28 -27.45
CA ALA A 78 42.67 -20.51 -26.84
C ALA A 78 42.00 -20.24 -25.47
N PHE A 79 42.53 -19.31 -24.68
CA PHE A 79 41.92 -18.88 -23.43
C PHE A 79 40.57 -18.18 -23.67
N TYR A 80 40.49 -17.25 -24.62
CA TYR A 80 39.23 -16.59 -24.98
C TYR A 80 38.19 -17.58 -25.51
N GLU A 81 38.56 -18.53 -26.36
CA GLU A 81 37.65 -19.57 -26.85
C GLU A 81 37.12 -20.46 -25.73
N GLN A 82 37.96 -20.79 -24.72
CA GLN A 82 37.52 -21.51 -23.53
C GLN A 82 36.54 -20.67 -22.70
N GLN A 83 36.83 -19.38 -22.50
CA GLN A 83 35.93 -18.46 -21.78
C GLN A 83 34.60 -18.31 -22.51
N GLU A 84 34.60 -18.20 -23.84
CA GLU A 84 33.38 -18.10 -24.65
C GLU A 84 32.55 -19.38 -24.56
N LYS A 85 33.18 -20.56 -24.58
CA LYS A 85 32.49 -21.85 -24.37
C LYS A 85 31.86 -21.92 -22.98
N ILE A 86 32.58 -21.51 -21.94
CA ILE A 86 32.07 -21.48 -20.57
C ILE A 86 30.90 -20.49 -20.46
N ALA A 87 31.05 -19.29 -21.01
CA ALA A 87 29.99 -18.27 -21.01
C ALA A 87 28.74 -18.78 -21.74
N ALA A 88 28.90 -19.39 -22.92
CA ALA A 88 27.79 -19.97 -23.66
C ALA A 88 27.12 -21.14 -22.93
N GLU A 89 27.88 -21.97 -22.21
CA GLU A 89 27.31 -23.04 -21.38
C GLU A 89 26.55 -22.48 -20.16
N LEU A 90 27.10 -21.46 -19.50
CA LEU A 90 26.43 -20.77 -18.40
C LEU A 90 25.13 -20.09 -18.86
N ASP A 91 25.14 -19.43 -20.03
CA ASP A 91 23.95 -18.82 -20.61
C ASP A 91 22.91 -19.88 -21.00
N LYS A 92 23.33 -21.03 -21.52
CA LYS A 92 22.43 -22.17 -21.77
C LYS A 92 21.79 -22.67 -20.48
N ARG A 93 22.59 -22.88 -19.42
CA ARG A 93 22.06 -23.32 -18.11
C ARG A 93 21.09 -22.28 -17.53
N ARG A 94 21.42 -21.00 -17.64
CA ARG A 94 20.57 -19.90 -17.17
C ARG A 94 19.27 -19.81 -17.96
N THR A 95 19.32 -19.94 -19.27
CA THR A 95 18.12 -19.89 -20.13
C THR A 95 17.22 -21.11 -19.92
N THR A 96 17.79 -22.30 -19.69
CA THR A 96 17.00 -23.48 -19.31
C THR A 96 16.35 -23.30 -17.94
N GLN A 97 17.08 -22.79 -16.94
CA GLN A 97 16.52 -22.49 -15.62
C GLN A 97 15.37 -21.48 -15.70
N LEU A 98 15.57 -20.37 -16.42
CA LEU A 98 14.52 -19.36 -16.62
C LEU A 98 13.31 -19.95 -17.36
N ARG A 99 13.52 -20.84 -18.33
CA ARG A 99 12.44 -21.52 -19.03
C ARG A 99 11.65 -22.41 -18.07
N ASP A 100 12.34 -23.20 -17.25
CA ASP A 100 11.71 -24.09 -16.27
C ASP A 100 10.92 -23.29 -15.22
N GLU A 101 11.51 -22.21 -14.69
CA GLU A 101 10.84 -21.28 -13.78
C GLU A 101 9.60 -20.66 -14.42
N LYS A 102 9.67 -20.25 -15.69
CA LYS A 102 8.52 -19.70 -16.42
C LYS A 102 7.45 -20.73 -16.70
N ILE A 103 7.81 -21.99 -16.93
CA ILE A 103 6.85 -23.09 -17.05
C ILE A 103 6.14 -23.31 -15.71
N VAL A 104 6.88 -23.37 -14.60
CA VAL A 104 6.30 -23.49 -13.25
C VAL A 104 5.40 -22.31 -12.93
N GLN A 105 5.84 -21.07 -13.24
CA GLN A 105 5.04 -19.87 -13.05
C GLN A 105 3.72 -19.93 -13.84
N ARG A 106 3.78 -20.31 -15.12
CA ARG A 106 2.58 -20.46 -15.95
C ARG A 106 1.63 -21.51 -15.37
N ILE A 107 2.15 -22.67 -14.99
CA ILE A 107 1.33 -23.75 -14.41
C ILE A 107 0.70 -23.31 -13.08
N ARG A 108 1.44 -22.55 -12.25
CA ARG A 108 0.92 -21.97 -11.00
C ARG A 108 -0.23 -21.01 -11.23
N GLU A 109 -0.12 -20.15 -12.23
CA GLU A 109 -1.17 -19.18 -12.58
C GLU A 109 -2.40 -19.85 -13.24
N GLU A 110 -2.18 -20.87 -14.07
CA GLU A 110 -3.22 -21.60 -14.79
C GLU A 110 -3.92 -22.71 -13.96
N SER A 111 -3.27 -23.23 -12.91
CA SER A 111 -3.82 -24.30 -12.08
C SER A 111 -4.85 -23.79 -11.07
N PRO A 112 -6.10 -24.30 -11.09
CA PRO A 112 -7.11 -23.93 -10.11
C PRO A 112 -6.76 -24.43 -8.70
N GLU A 113 -6.19 -25.62 -8.58
CA GLU A 113 -5.83 -26.26 -7.29
C GLU A 113 -4.84 -25.41 -6.49
N ILE A 114 -3.78 -24.90 -7.15
CA ILE A 114 -2.80 -24.04 -6.51
C ILE A 114 -3.43 -22.71 -6.10
N ARG A 115 -4.30 -22.15 -6.94
CA ARG A 115 -5.00 -20.89 -6.64
C ARG A 115 -5.91 -21.01 -5.42
N GLU A 116 -6.64 -22.13 -5.31
CA GLU A 116 -7.48 -22.43 -4.16
C GLU A 116 -6.66 -22.63 -2.89
N LEU A 117 -5.53 -23.36 -2.98
CA LEU A 117 -4.59 -23.52 -1.88
C LEU A 117 -4.03 -22.17 -1.42
N GLU A 118 -3.58 -21.33 -2.35
CA GLU A 118 -3.12 -19.98 -2.03
C GLU A 118 -4.20 -19.11 -1.39
N ALA A 119 -5.44 -19.20 -1.86
CA ALA A 119 -6.55 -18.45 -1.28
C ALA A 119 -6.84 -18.91 0.15
N LYS A 120 -6.81 -20.23 0.41
CA LYS A 120 -6.89 -20.82 1.76
C LYS A 120 -5.76 -20.31 2.65
N LEU A 121 -4.50 -20.36 2.17
CA LEU A 121 -3.34 -19.88 2.92
C LEU A 121 -3.41 -18.36 3.20
N LYS A 122 -3.86 -17.55 2.24
CA LYS A 122 -4.08 -16.10 2.44
C LYS A 122 -5.15 -15.84 3.49
N ALA A 123 -6.27 -16.57 3.43
CA ALA A 123 -7.33 -16.47 4.44
C ALA A 123 -6.81 -16.84 5.84
N ALA A 124 -5.93 -17.85 5.93
CA ALA A 124 -5.26 -18.24 7.17
C ALA A 124 -4.39 -17.13 7.76
N TYR A 125 -3.58 -16.45 6.93
CA TYR A 125 -2.80 -15.28 7.36
C TYR A 125 -3.71 -14.16 7.86
N MET A 126 -4.80 -13.87 7.15
CA MET A 126 -5.76 -12.86 7.57
C MET A 126 -6.45 -13.21 8.89
N ASN A 127 -6.75 -14.50 9.13
CA ASN A 127 -7.34 -14.95 10.38
C ASN A 127 -6.35 -14.84 11.54
N LYS A 128 -5.09 -15.24 11.34
CA LYS A 128 -4.01 -15.05 12.31
C LYS A 128 -3.83 -13.58 12.66
N GLU A 129 -3.78 -12.71 11.66
CA GLU A 129 -3.68 -11.26 11.85
C GLU A 129 -4.91 -10.71 12.60
N ARG A 130 -6.12 -11.12 12.21
CA ARG A 130 -7.35 -10.72 12.90
C ARG A 130 -7.34 -11.12 14.37
N GLU A 131 -6.86 -12.33 14.70
CA GLU A 131 -6.74 -12.75 16.10
C GLU A 131 -5.75 -11.86 16.86
N THR A 132 -4.60 -11.53 16.28
CA THR A 132 -3.65 -10.60 16.93
C THR A 132 -4.25 -9.21 17.14
N GLN A 133 -5.01 -8.69 16.18
CA GLN A 133 -5.72 -7.41 16.30
C GLN A 133 -6.82 -7.45 17.35
N LEU A 134 -7.58 -8.55 17.44
CA LEU A 134 -8.58 -8.74 18.48
C LEU A 134 -7.93 -8.80 19.86
N HIS A 135 -6.82 -9.53 20.00
CA HIS A 135 -6.07 -9.60 21.24
C HIS A 135 -5.56 -8.20 21.64
N GLU A 136 -4.94 -7.46 20.73
CA GLU A 136 -4.50 -6.08 20.95
C GLU A 136 -5.67 -5.18 21.38
N LYS A 137 -6.80 -5.24 20.68
CA LYS A 137 -7.99 -4.46 21.02
C LYS A 137 -8.53 -4.82 22.41
N THR A 138 -8.53 -6.10 22.78
CA THR A 138 -8.94 -6.52 24.13
C THR A 138 -7.99 -6.01 25.20
N MET A 139 -6.67 -6.03 24.96
CA MET A 139 -5.67 -5.48 25.87
C MET A 139 -5.79 -3.96 26.00
N MET A 140 -6.00 -3.24 24.90
CA MET A 140 -6.28 -1.80 24.95
C MET A 140 -7.57 -1.49 25.71
N ALA A 141 -8.62 -2.29 25.52
CA ALA A 141 -9.89 -2.10 26.22
C ALA A 141 -9.76 -2.38 27.73
N THR A 142 -9.01 -3.40 28.14
CA THR A 142 -8.74 -3.65 29.56
C THR A 142 -7.89 -2.54 30.16
N GLU A 143 -6.85 -2.08 29.47
CA GLU A 143 -6.05 -0.92 29.91
C GLU A 143 -6.88 0.36 30.06
N ALA A 144 -7.74 0.66 29.08
CA ALA A 144 -8.62 1.82 29.14
C ALA A 144 -9.58 1.75 30.34
N LYS A 145 -10.18 0.58 30.61
CA LYS A 145 -10.99 0.35 31.81
C LYS A 145 -10.19 0.50 33.10
N MET A 146 -8.93 0.05 33.12
CA MET A 146 -8.07 0.22 34.30
C MET A 146 -7.71 1.69 34.54
N ARG A 147 -7.51 2.48 33.47
CA ARG A 147 -7.30 3.93 33.58
C ARG A 147 -8.56 4.65 34.07
N GLU A 148 -9.71 4.35 33.49
CA GLU A 148 -11.00 4.94 33.91
C GLU A 148 -11.31 4.63 35.38
N THR A 149 -11.09 3.39 35.82
CA THR A 149 -11.29 3.03 37.23
C THR A 149 -10.30 3.73 38.16
N ALA A 150 -9.05 3.95 37.73
CA ALA A 150 -8.07 4.74 38.48
C ALA A 150 -8.46 6.22 38.58
N ASP A 151 -8.90 6.83 37.48
CA ASP A 151 -9.36 8.23 37.43
C ASP A 151 -10.60 8.44 38.32
N LEU A 152 -11.56 7.52 38.28
CA LEU A 152 -12.74 7.53 39.15
C LEU A 152 -12.35 7.42 40.63
N ALA A 153 -11.39 6.54 40.96
CA ALA A 153 -10.90 6.39 42.33
C ALA A 153 -10.15 7.65 42.82
N GLU A 154 -9.43 8.34 41.94
CA GLU A 154 -8.78 9.61 42.26
C GLU A 154 -9.80 10.74 42.47
N ALA A 155 -10.81 10.83 41.60
CA ALA A 155 -11.91 11.78 41.75
C ALA A 155 -12.71 11.55 43.05
N GLU A 156 -12.96 10.30 43.43
CA GLU A 156 -13.62 9.97 44.70
C GLU A 156 -12.77 10.40 45.91
N LYS A 157 -11.45 10.15 45.88
CA LYS A 157 -10.53 10.63 46.93
C LYS A 157 -10.51 12.15 47.01
N ALA A 158 -10.53 12.86 45.88
CA ALA A 158 -10.60 14.31 45.86
C ALA A 158 -11.89 14.83 46.51
N ARG A 159 -13.03 14.22 46.16
CA ARG A 159 -14.34 14.54 46.75
C ARG A 159 -14.36 14.29 48.26
N GLN A 160 -13.77 13.19 48.73
CA GLN A 160 -13.66 12.89 50.16
C GLN A 160 -12.83 13.95 50.90
N ARG A 161 -11.71 14.39 50.32
CA ARG A 161 -10.87 15.47 50.88
C ARG A 161 -11.62 16.80 50.97
N GLU A 162 -12.45 17.14 49.98
CA GLU A 162 -13.29 18.35 50.03
C GLU A 162 -14.35 18.25 51.14
N LEU A 163 -15.05 17.12 51.24
CA LEU A 163 -16.00 16.85 52.32
C LEU A 163 -15.36 16.97 53.71
N GLU A 164 -14.13 16.46 53.88
CA GLU A 164 -13.37 16.60 55.13
C GLU A 164 -13.02 18.06 55.44
N ARG A 165 -12.61 18.84 54.43
CA ARG A 165 -12.35 20.28 54.59
C ARG A 165 -13.61 21.03 55.01
N ASP A 166 -14.74 20.77 54.37
CA ASP A 166 -16.02 21.38 54.70
C ASP A 166 -16.48 21.03 56.12
N ARG A 167 -16.29 19.78 56.54
CA ARG A 167 -16.53 19.34 57.92
C ARG A 167 -15.67 20.12 58.91
N MET A 168 -14.38 20.28 58.65
CA MET A 168 -13.48 21.07 59.52
C MET A 168 -13.90 22.55 59.58
N VAL A 169 -14.31 23.14 58.47
CA VAL A 169 -14.79 24.54 58.45
C VAL A 169 -16.09 24.68 59.24
N ALA A 170 -17.03 23.74 59.07
CA ALA A 170 -18.29 23.74 59.81
C ALA A 170 -18.08 23.55 61.32
N GLU A 171 -17.13 22.70 61.72
CA GLU A 171 -16.76 22.50 63.12
C GLU A 171 -16.16 23.77 63.73
N LYS A 172 -15.21 24.42 63.05
CA LYS A 172 -14.66 25.72 63.49
C LYS A 172 -15.72 26.79 63.62
N LYS A 173 -16.69 26.86 62.69
CA LYS A 173 -17.84 27.78 62.80
C LYS A 173 -18.70 27.48 64.03
N ARG A 174 -18.97 26.20 64.32
CA ARG A 174 -19.72 25.79 65.53
C ARG A 174 -18.99 26.17 66.82
N GLU A 175 -17.66 26.00 66.85
CA GLU A 175 -16.85 26.42 68.00
C GLU A 175 -16.90 27.95 68.18
N GLN A 176 -16.76 28.72 67.10
CA GLN A 176 -16.88 30.18 67.14
C GLN A 176 -18.27 30.62 67.64
N GLN A 177 -19.34 29.97 67.19
CA GLN A 177 -20.69 30.24 67.68
C GLN A 177 -20.86 29.93 69.18
N LYS A 178 -20.28 28.82 69.67
CA LYS A 178 -20.28 28.49 71.10
C LYS A 178 -19.53 29.55 71.92
N MET A 179 -18.39 30.02 71.43
CA MET A 179 -17.61 31.08 72.09
C MET A 179 -18.38 32.41 72.11
N ALA A 180 -18.99 32.80 70.99
CA ALA A 180 -19.83 34.00 70.91
C ALA A 180 -21.04 33.92 71.86
N LYS A 181 -21.65 32.74 72.00
CA LYS A 181 -22.75 32.51 72.94
C LYS A 181 -22.32 32.73 74.40
N LYS A 182 -21.16 32.22 74.80
CA LYS A 182 -20.63 32.41 76.16
C LYS A 182 -20.42 33.90 76.48
N VAL A 183 -19.88 34.67 75.54
CA VAL A 183 -19.68 36.12 75.71
C VAL A 183 -21.02 36.86 75.86
N LEU A 184 -22.04 36.46 75.10
CA LEU A 184 -23.40 37.02 75.25
C LEU A 184 -24.04 36.66 76.60
N GLU A 185 -23.87 35.42 77.08
CA GLU A 185 -24.35 34.99 78.40
C GLU A 185 -23.69 35.82 79.52
N GLU A 186 -22.37 36.05 79.47
CA GLU A 186 -21.65 36.92 80.41
C GLU A 186 -22.14 38.38 80.37
N GLN A 187 -22.45 38.92 79.19
CA GLN A 187 -23.02 40.28 79.06
C GLN A 187 -24.42 40.38 79.67
N MET A 188 -25.24 39.34 79.54
CA MET A 188 -26.57 39.29 80.14
C MET A 188 -26.50 39.21 81.66
N GLU A 189 -25.61 38.39 82.21
CA GLU A 189 -25.37 38.34 83.66
C GLU A 189 -24.92 39.69 84.22
N GLN A 190 -24.03 40.40 83.50
CA GLN A 190 -23.62 41.76 83.88
C GLN A 190 -24.80 42.74 83.86
N GLN A 191 -25.68 42.67 82.86
CA GLN A 191 -26.90 43.50 82.83
C GLN A 191 -27.85 43.19 83.98
N GLU A 192 -28.04 41.92 84.35
CA GLU A 192 -28.88 41.55 85.49
C GLU A 192 -28.34 42.07 86.81
N VAL A 193 -27.02 42.03 87.01
CA VAL A 193 -26.36 42.62 88.19
C VAL A 193 -26.59 44.14 88.23
N MET A 194 -26.51 44.82 87.08
CA MET A 194 -26.80 46.26 87.00
C MET A 194 -28.27 46.56 87.31
N LYS A 195 -29.21 45.74 86.85
CA LYS A 195 -30.64 45.86 87.20
C LYS A 195 -30.89 45.66 88.69
N LYS A 196 -30.22 44.70 89.35
CA LYS A 196 -30.32 44.48 90.80
C LYS A 196 -29.83 45.70 91.59
N LYS A 197 -28.69 46.28 91.20
CA LYS A 197 -28.17 47.52 91.81
C LYS A 197 -29.14 48.71 91.65
N ALA A 198 -29.74 48.85 90.46
CA ALA A 198 -30.74 49.89 90.20
C ALA A 198 -32.04 49.68 91.01
N TRP A 199 -32.44 48.43 91.23
CA TRP A 199 -33.57 48.08 92.09
C TRP A 199 -33.30 48.40 93.56
N GLU A 200 -32.09 48.16 94.05
CA GLU A 200 -31.67 48.53 95.42
C GLU A 200 -31.59 50.04 95.65
N SER A 201 -31.25 50.84 94.63
CA SER A 201 -31.36 52.30 94.72
C SER A 201 -32.82 52.76 94.71
N PHE A 202 -33.68 52.14 93.88
CA PHE A 202 -35.12 52.44 93.84
C PHE A 202 -35.81 52.15 95.17
N LEU A 203 -35.50 51.03 95.83
CA LEU A 203 -36.04 50.71 97.17
C LEU A 203 -35.63 51.72 98.23
N ARG A 204 -34.41 52.27 98.14
CA ARG A 204 -33.94 53.34 99.03
C ARG A 204 -34.67 54.66 98.77
N GLU A 205 -34.88 55.03 97.52
CA GLU A 205 -35.69 56.19 97.15
C GLU A 205 -37.15 56.02 97.57
N LYS A 206 -37.74 54.83 97.40
CA LYS A 206 -39.12 54.54 97.80
C LYS A 206 -39.32 54.72 99.32
N ALA A 207 -38.40 54.22 100.14
CA ALA A 207 -38.48 54.40 101.59
C ALA A 207 -38.44 55.88 102.00
N MET A 208 -37.65 56.69 101.29
CA MET A 208 -37.58 58.14 101.50
C MET A 208 -38.86 58.85 101.06
N VAL A 209 -39.50 58.36 100.00
CA VAL A 209 -40.81 58.86 99.51
C VAL A 209 -41.95 58.47 100.46
N ASP A 210 -41.95 57.26 101.02
CA ASP A 210 -42.98 56.80 101.96
C ASP A 210 -42.98 57.62 103.28
N GLU A 211 -41.82 58.16 103.69
CA GLU A 211 -41.69 59.08 104.84
C GLU A 211 -42.30 60.47 104.56
N VAL A 212 -42.25 60.92 103.30
CA VAL A 212 -42.90 62.15 102.83
C VAL A 212 -44.41 61.96 102.71
N VAL A 213 -44.87 60.78 102.25
CA VAL A 213 -46.30 60.43 102.13
C VAL A 213 -46.99 60.35 103.50
N ALA A 214 -46.29 59.89 104.55
CA ALA A 214 -46.84 59.88 105.91
C ALA A 214 -47.16 61.30 106.46
N LYS A 215 -46.37 62.31 106.08
CA LYS A 215 -46.64 63.73 106.39
C LYS A 215 -47.82 64.30 105.58
N ILE A 216 -48.05 63.80 104.36
CA ILE A 216 -49.14 64.25 103.48
C ILE A 216 -50.49 63.65 103.90
N MET A 217 -50.54 62.45 104.46
CA MET A 217 -51.79 61.82 104.91
C MET A 217 -52.44 62.50 106.13
N GLU A 218 -51.69 63.30 106.90
CA GLU A 218 -52.22 64.14 108.00
C GLU A 218 -52.92 65.41 107.44
N GLU A 219 -52.45 65.94 106.31
CA GLU A 219 -53.03 67.09 105.60
C GLU A 219 -54.23 66.70 104.70
N GLU A 220 -54.28 65.47 104.19
CA GLU A 220 -55.38 64.97 103.33
C GLU A 220 -56.74 64.79 104.03
N LYS A 221 -56.82 64.84 105.37
CA LYS A 221 -58.09 64.79 106.11
C LYS A 221 -58.91 66.09 105.99
N GLN A 222 -58.25 67.22 105.70
CA GLN A 222 -58.91 68.51 105.45
C GLN A 222 -59.33 68.68 103.98
N ASP A 223 -58.72 67.95 103.04
CA ASP A 223 -58.97 68.07 101.59
C ASP A 223 -60.09 67.18 101.03
N GLN A 224 -60.61 66.23 101.82
CA GLN A 224 -61.75 65.38 101.41
C GLN A 224 -63.04 66.18 101.15
N LEU A 225 -63.21 67.35 101.76
CA LEU A 225 -64.31 68.29 101.46
C LEU A 225 -64.11 69.02 100.11
N ASN A 226 -62.87 69.15 99.62
CA ASN A 226 -62.55 69.77 98.33
C ASN A 226 -62.63 68.78 97.14
N ARG A 227 -62.47 67.47 97.37
CA ARG A 227 -62.51 66.42 96.33
C ARG A 227 -63.88 66.21 95.70
N MET A 228 -64.99 66.43 96.43
CA MET A 228 -66.35 66.29 95.86
C MET A 228 -66.66 67.33 94.76
N ARG A 229 -65.95 68.46 94.72
CA ARG A 229 -66.07 69.46 93.64
C ARG A 229 -65.30 69.10 92.36
N LYS A 230 -64.18 68.36 92.46
CA LYS A 230 -63.29 68.05 91.32
C LYS A 230 -63.64 66.75 90.58
N GLN A 231 -64.58 65.95 91.09
CA GLN A 231 -65.06 64.73 90.44
C GLN A 231 -66.02 64.98 89.27
N GLN A 232 -66.55 66.19 89.11
CA GLN A 232 -67.40 66.55 87.97
C GLN A 232 -66.56 67.01 86.76
N GLU A 233 -65.42 67.67 86.97
CA GLU A 233 -64.54 68.17 85.89
C GLU A 233 -63.72 67.07 85.19
N THR A 234 -63.39 65.98 85.89
CA THR A 234 -62.65 64.84 85.30
C THR A 234 -63.51 63.98 84.39
N ARG A 235 -64.84 64.04 84.54
CA ARG A 235 -65.77 63.29 83.69
C ARG A 235 -65.87 63.91 82.29
N ASP A 236 -65.89 65.24 82.21
CA ASP A 236 -65.94 65.97 80.93
C ASP A 236 -64.60 65.91 80.16
N TYR A 237 -63.46 65.80 80.86
CA TYR A 237 -62.14 65.68 80.24
C TYR A 237 -61.92 64.30 79.56
N ILE A 238 -62.53 63.24 80.11
CA ILE A 238 -62.44 61.88 79.57
C ILE A 238 -63.24 61.77 78.27
N ASP A 239 -64.43 62.37 78.20
CA ASP A 239 -65.26 62.38 76.99
C ASP A 239 -64.62 63.21 75.86
N HIS A 240 -63.92 64.30 76.21
CA HIS A 240 -63.18 65.10 75.23
C HIS A 240 -61.95 64.37 74.65
N TYR A 241 -61.25 63.57 75.46
CA TYR A 241 -60.08 62.78 75.03
C TYR A 241 -60.47 61.60 74.11
N LEU A 242 -61.59 60.93 74.40
CA LEU A 242 -62.09 59.83 73.57
C LEU A 242 -62.52 60.32 72.17
N ASN A 243 -63.20 61.48 72.09
CA ASN A 243 -63.56 62.11 70.81
C ASN A 243 -62.36 62.62 70.00
N GLN A 244 -61.27 63.07 70.65
CA GLN A 244 -60.04 63.45 69.95
C GLN A 244 -59.28 62.24 69.42
N ARG A 245 -59.30 61.11 70.15
CA ARG A 245 -58.66 59.86 69.71
C ARG A 245 -59.36 59.23 68.50
N GLU A 246 -60.68 59.28 68.42
CA GLU A 246 -61.40 58.81 67.22
C GLU A 246 -61.08 59.66 65.99
N LYS A 247 -61.04 60.99 66.11
CA LYS A 247 -60.71 61.89 65.00
C LYS A 247 -59.28 61.69 64.49
N LEU A 248 -58.32 61.41 65.37
CA LEU A 248 -56.94 61.09 64.98
C LEU A 248 -56.87 59.74 64.24
N LYS A 249 -57.64 58.74 64.70
CA LYS A 249 -57.70 57.41 64.08
C LYS A 249 -58.33 57.44 62.68
N GLU A 250 -59.35 58.27 62.48
CA GLU A 250 -59.95 58.51 61.15
C GLU A 250 -59.01 59.31 60.22
N ALA A 251 -58.28 60.31 60.75
CA ALA A 251 -57.32 61.06 59.96
C ALA A 251 -56.12 60.20 59.52
N GLU A 252 -55.66 59.28 60.37
CA GLU A 252 -54.58 58.34 60.06
C GLU A 252 -55.02 57.28 59.04
N ARG A 253 -56.27 56.79 59.13
CA ARG A 253 -56.85 55.93 58.08
C ARG A 253 -56.90 56.60 56.72
N LYS A 254 -57.33 57.86 56.65
CA LYS A 254 -57.38 58.62 55.38
C LYS A 254 -55.99 58.83 54.78
N LYS A 255 -54.97 59.09 55.60
CA LYS A 255 -53.57 59.18 55.12
C LYS A 255 -53.06 57.86 54.54
N ILE A 256 -53.38 56.73 55.20
CA ILE A 256 -53.01 55.39 54.71
C ILE A 256 -53.75 55.07 53.41
N GLU A 257 -55.02 55.44 53.27
CA GLU A 257 -55.79 55.26 52.03
C GLU A 257 -55.22 56.10 50.87
N ASP A 258 -54.80 57.33 51.13
CA ASP A 258 -54.17 58.20 50.13
C ASP A 258 -52.76 57.73 49.73
N GLU A 259 -51.98 57.21 50.68
CA GLU A 259 -50.67 56.59 50.42
C GLU A 259 -50.82 55.29 49.63
N ASN A 260 -51.79 54.45 49.98
CA ASN A 260 -52.10 53.22 49.25
C ASN A 260 -52.58 53.51 47.82
N ARG A 261 -53.37 54.57 47.60
CA ARG A 261 -53.75 55.02 46.25
C ARG A 261 -52.53 55.39 45.40
N LYS A 262 -51.58 56.15 45.97
CA LYS A 262 -50.34 56.52 45.26
C LYS A 262 -49.45 55.30 44.96
N ILE A 263 -49.45 54.28 45.83
CA ILE A 263 -48.73 53.02 45.60
C ILE A 263 -49.34 52.24 44.43
N VAL A 264 -50.68 52.19 44.35
CA VAL A 264 -51.40 51.52 43.24
C VAL A 264 -51.13 52.24 41.91
N GLU A 265 -51.22 53.57 41.87
CA GLU A 265 -50.92 54.37 40.67
C GLU A 265 -49.48 54.18 40.19
N TYR A 266 -48.50 54.11 41.10
CA TYR A 266 -47.11 53.85 40.76
C TYR A 266 -46.88 52.41 40.26
N ALA A 267 -47.57 51.42 40.84
CA ALA A 267 -47.50 50.03 40.41
C ALA A 267 -48.12 49.85 39.01
N GLU A 268 -49.21 50.53 38.70
CA GLU A 268 -49.82 50.54 37.36
C GLU A 268 -48.93 51.20 36.31
N MET A 269 -48.30 52.33 36.65
CA MET A 269 -47.32 53.00 35.78
C MET A 269 -46.12 52.10 35.47
N LYS A 270 -45.61 51.36 36.47
CA LYS A 270 -44.50 50.42 36.27
C LYS A 270 -44.90 49.23 35.41
N ARG A 271 -46.10 48.67 35.63
CA ARG A 271 -46.65 47.58 34.79
C ARG A 271 -46.79 48.01 33.34
N LYS A 272 -47.36 49.18 33.06
CA LYS A 272 -47.46 49.71 31.69
C LYS A 272 -46.10 49.86 31.01
N ARG A 273 -45.09 50.32 31.74
CA ARG A 273 -43.73 50.47 31.22
C ARG A 273 -43.04 49.12 30.94
N ASP A 274 -43.25 48.13 31.80
CA ASP A 274 -42.76 46.77 31.61
C ASP A 274 -43.48 46.07 30.45
N ASP A 275 -44.79 46.31 30.29
CA ASP A 275 -45.60 45.76 29.19
C ASP A 275 -45.22 46.39 27.84
N GLU A 276 -44.96 47.70 27.78
CA GLU A 276 -44.41 48.38 26.60
C GLU A 276 -43.04 47.83 26.20
N LEU A 277 -42.16 47.57 27.18
CA LEU A 277 -40.84 46.97 26.94
C LEU A 277 -40.94 45.52 26.42
N ARG A 278 -41.92 44.76 26.91
CA ARG A 278 -42.22 43.41 26.40
C ARG A 278 -42.79 43.45 24.99
N ALA A 279 -43.67 44.41 24.69
CA ALA A 279 -44.24 44.58 23.36
C ALA A 279 -43.16 44.94 22.32
N VAL A 280 -42.21 45.82 22.66
CA VAL A 280 -41.09 46.17 21.78
C VAL A 280 -40.18 44.97 21.53
N LYS A 281 -39.87 44.16 22.56
CA LYS A 281 -39.08 42.94 22.38
C LYS A 281 -39.82 41.88 21.53
N ALA A 282 -41.11 41.69 21.77
CA ALA A 282 -41.93 40.78 20.97
C ALA A 282 -41.95 41.18 19.49
N ALA A 283 -42.10 42.48 19.19
CA ALA A 283 -42.05 42.98 17.81
C ALA A 283 -40.66 42.78 17.16
N GLN A 284 -39.57 42.94 17.91
CA GLN A 284 -38.22 42.66 17.41
C GLN A 284 -37.99 41.16 17.14
N ASP A 285 -38.56 40.29 17.97
CA ASP A 285 -38.42 38.84 17.78
C ASP A 285 -39.33 38.32 16.66
N GLU A 286 -40.51 38.92 16.43
CA GLU A 286 -41.34 38.67 15.25
C GLU A 286 -40.63 39.05 13.94
N GLU A 287 -39.95 40.20 13.91
CA GLU A 287 -39.21 40.63 12.71
C GLU A 287 -37.99 39.72 12.44
N LYS A 288 -37.30 39.26 13.49
CA LYS A 288 -36.23 38.25 13.36
C LYS A 288 -36.77 36.91 12.86
N ASN A 289 -37.94 36.48 13.35
CA ASN A 289 -38.57 35.23 12.90
C ASN A 289 -38.97 35.31 11.43
N ARG A 290 -39.50 36.44 10.95
CA ARG A 290 -39.79 36.66 9.52
C ARG A 290 -38.53 36.59 8.65
N ILE A 291 -37.44 37.21 9.10
CA ILE A 291 -36.15 37.15 8.38
C ILE A 291 -35.63 35.71 8.38
N PHE A 292 -35.75 34.99 9.50
CA PHE A 292 -35.32 33.59 9.59
C PHE A 292 -36.15 32.67 8.71
N GLU A 293 -37.47 32.84 8.65
CA GLU A 293 -38.37 32.10 7.76
C GLU A 293 -38.01 32.35 6.29
N ALA A 294 -37.82 33.60 5.88
CA ALA A 294 -37.39 33.95 4.52
C ALA A 294 -36.00 33.37 4.17
N LEU A 295 -35.07 33.34 5.12
CA LEU A 295 -33.74 32.75 4.92
C LEU A 295 -33.81 31.22 4.83
N SER A 296 -34.71 30.60 5.60
CA SER A 296 -34.95 29.15 5.58
C SER A 296 -35.58 28.71 4.26
N GLU A 297 -36.56 29.46 3.76
CA GLU A 297 -37.17 29.22 2.45
C GLU A 297 -36.15 29.36 1.31
N GLN A 298 -35.30 30.39 1.34
CA GLN A 298 -34.22 30.55 0.35
C GLN A 298 -33.20 29.41 0.42
N ALA A 299 -32.83 28.96 1.61
CA ALA A 299 -31.92 27.83 1.78
C ALA A 299 -32.53 26.50 1.30
N GLU A 300 -33.83 26.29 1.50
CA GLU A 300 -34.55 25.13 0.95
C GLU A 300 -34.65 25.18 -0.57
N GLU A 301 -34.93 26.34 -1.17
CA GLU A 301 -34.92 26.51 -2.63
C GLU A 301 -33.55 26.24 -3.24
N GLU A 302 -32.47 26.74 -2.63
CA GLU A 302 -31.11 26.46 -3.10
C GLU A 302 -30.75 24.97 -2.99
N ARG A 303 -31.16 24.31 -1.90
CA ARG A 303 -31.00 22.84 -1.76
C ARG A 303 -31.78 22.08 -2.82
N ARG A 304 -33.04 22.44 -3.08
CA ARG A 304 -33.84 21.82 -4.15
C ARG A 304 -33.19 22.00 -5.52
N ARG A 305 -32.69 23.21 -5.83
CA ARG A 305 -31.96 23.46 -7.08
C ARG A 305 -30.68 22.62 -7.17
N GLN A 306 -29.95 22.44 -6.08
CA GLN A 306 -28.76 21.57 -6.05
C GLN A 306 -29.14 20.10 -6.26
N GLU A 307 -30.18 19.61 -5.59
CA GLU A 307 -30.71 18.25 -5.76
C GLU A 307 -31.19 18.01 -7.19
N GLU A 308 -31.91 18.96 -7.80
CA GLU A 308 -32.33 18.90 -9.21
C GLU A 308 -31.13 18.86 -10.16
N MET A 309 -30.10 19.69 -9.92
CA MET A 309 -28.87 19.69 -10.72
C MET A 309 -28.06 18.40 -10.57
N GLU A 310 -28.05 17.80 -9.38
CA GLU A 310 -27.42 16.50 -9.13
C GLU A 310 -28.20 15.37 -9.79
N GLN A 311 -29.54 15.40 -9.73
CA GLN A 311 -30.40 14.45 -10.44
C GLN A 311 -30.17 14.50 -11.95
N ILE A 312 -30.14 15.69 -12.55
CA ILE A 312 -29.84 15.85 -13.99
C ILE A 312 -28.44 15.31 -14.33
N ARG A 313 -27.45 15.50 -13.44
CA ARG A 313 -26.10 14.95 -13.64
C ARG A 313 -26.07 13.43 -13.56
N ILE A 314 -26.81 12.85 -12.63
CA ILE A 314 -26.94 11.39 -12.47
C ILE A 314 -27.66 10.81 -13.69
N GLU A 315 -28.76 11.43 -14.14
CA GLU A 315 -29.50 11.02 -15.34
C GLU A 315 -28.62 11.08 -16.60
N LEU A 316 -27.85 12.15 -16.77
CA LEU A 316 -26.92 12.28 -17.89
C LEU A 316 -25.85 11.18 -17.85
N HIS A 317 -25.26 10.91 -16.69
CA HIS A 317 -24.26 9.84 -16.54
C HIS A 317 -24.88 8.46 -16.85
N LEU A 318 -26.12 8.22 -16.41
CA LEU A 318 -26.83 6.97 -16.66
C LEU A 318 -27.10 6.80 -18.17
N GLN A 319 -27.53 7.88 -18.83
CA GLN A 319 -27.75 7.90 -20.29
C GLN A 319 -26.45 7.69 -21.07
N GLU A 320 -25.36 8.34 -20.69
CA GLU A 320 -24.05 8.12 -21.32
C GLU A 320 -23.56 6.67 -21.16
N ASP A 321 -23.79 6.07 -20.00
CA ASP A 321 -23.43 4.67 -19.75
C ASP A 321 -24.33 3.70 -20.52
N GLU A 322 -25.63 3.98 -20.63
CA GLU A 322 -26.55 3.22 -21.48
C GLU A 322 -26.18 3.33 -22.95
N GLU A 323 -25.84 4.53 -23.45
CA GLU A 323 -25.38 4.72 -24.83
C GLU A 323 -24.07 3.97 -25.10
N LYS A 324 -23.12 3.99 -24.16
CA LYS A 324 -21.87 3.20 -24.26
C LYS A 324 -22.16 1.70 -24.26
N ARG A 325 -23.10 1.22 -23.43
CA ARG A 325 -23.51 -0.19 -23.41
C ARG A 325 -24.17 -0.59 -24.73
N MET A 326 -25.10 0.21 -25.22
CA MET A 326 -25.78 -0.02 -26.51
C MET A 326 -24.80 0.04 -27.68
N ALA A 327 -23.81 0.95 -27.66
CA ALA A 327 -22.74 1.01 -28.66
C ALA A 327 -21.86 -0.25 -28.61
N LYS A 328 -21.48 -0.70 -27.41
CA LYS A 328 -20.69 -1.93 -27.22
C LYS A 328 -21.46 -3.18 -27.61
N GLU A 329 -22.76 -3.23 -27.35
CA GLU A 329 -23.65 -4.30 -27.78
C GLU A 329 -23.82 -4.31 -29.31
N LYS A 330 -24.01 -3.16 -29.95
CA LYS A 330 -24.01 -3.01 -31.41
C LYS A 330 -22.68 -3.45 -32.03
N GLU A 331 -21.55 -3.03 -31.47
CA GLU A 331 -20.22 -3.43 -31.93
C GLU A 331 -20.00 -4.94 -31.78
N ASN A 332 -20.42 -5.53 -30.66
CA ASN A 332 -20.34 -6.97 -30.44
C ASN A 332 -21.27 -7.75 -31.39
N MET A 333 -22.47 -7.24 -31.66
CA MET A 333 -23.39 -7.82 -32.63
C MET A 333 -22.85 -7.69 -34.04
N GLU A 334 -22.22 -6.57 -34.40
CA GLU A 334 -21.57 -6.37 -35.68
C GLU A 334 -20.35 -7.29 -35.84
N LYS A 335 -19.52 -7.45 -34.80
CA LYS A 335 -18.41 -8.41 -34.79
C LYS A 335 -18.90 -9.85 -34.93
N LYS A 336 -19.98 -10.23 -34.22
CA LYS A 336 -20.61 -11.55 -34.37
C LYS A 336 -21.19 -11.75 -35.78
N LEU A 337 -21.81 -10.73 -36.35
CA LEU A 337 -22.37 -10.78 -37.71
C LEU A 337 -21.27 -10.87 -38.76
N ARG A 338 -20.18 -10.09 -38.62
CA ARG A 338 -18.99 -10.15 -39.47
C ARG A 338 -18.32 -11.51 -39.37
N ALA A 339 -18.08 -12.03 -38.16
CA ALA A 339 -17.51 -13.36 -37.96
C ALA A 339 -18.41 -14.46 -38.54
N ARG A 340 -19.74 -14.34 -38.41
CA ARG A 340 -20.70 -15.29 -39.00
C ARG A 340 -20.72 -15.21 -40.53
N LEU A 341 -20.68 -14.00 -41.10
CA LEU A 341 -20.60 -13.78 -42.55
C LEU A 341 -19.27 -14.28 -43.12
N GLU A 342 -18.17 -14.06 -42.41
CA GLU A 342 -16.84 -14.54 -42.78
C GLU A 342 -16.77 -16.07 -42.66
N MET A 343 -17.34 -16.67 -41.61
CA MET A 343 -17.49 -18.12 -41.48
C MET A 343 -18.39 -18.71 -42.58
N MET A 344 -19.50 -18.06 -42.93
CA MET A 344 -20.36 -18.49 -44.03
C MET A 344 -19.65 -18.36 -45.38
N ARG A 345 -18.93 -17.26 -45.63
CA ARG A 345 -18.11 -17.08 -46.85
C ARG A 345 -16.97 -18.08 -46.93
N ALA A 346 -16.30 -18.36 -45.81
CA ALA A 346 -15.24 -19.37 -45.74
C ALA A 346 -15.79 -20.79 -45.96
N ASN A 347 -16.98 -21.09 -45.42
CA ASN A 347 -17.66 -22.37 -45.64
C ASN A 347 -18.17 -22.51 -47.07
N GLU A 348 -18.76 -21.47 -47.64
CA GLU A 348 -19.16 -21.42 -49.06
C GLU A 348 -17.95 -21.54 -49.98
N TYR A 349 -16.85 -20.84 -49.69
CA TYR A 349 -15.60 -20.96 -50.42
C TYR A 349 -15.01 -22.37 -50.29
N GLN A 350 -15.02 -22.96 -49.09
CA GLN A 350 -14.57 -24.34 -48.87
C GLN A 350 -15.48 -25.34 -49.59
N LYS A 351 -16.79 -25.11 -49.64
CA LYS A 351 -17.76 -25.94 -50.36
C LYS A 351 -17.58 -25.82 -51.87
N GLN A 352 -17.36 -24.61 -52.39
CA GLN A 352 -17.03 -24.36 -53.79
C GLN A 352 -15.69 -25.00 -54.16
N LEU A 353 -14.68 -24.92 -53.30
CA LEU A 353 -13.37 -25.53 -53.53
C LEU A 353 -13.45 -27.06 -53.45
N LYS A 354 -14.32 -27.60 -52.58
CA LYS A 354 -14.62 -29.04 -52.49
C LYS A 354 -15.46 -29.52 -53.67
N GLN A 355 -16.43 -28.73 -54.15
CA GLN A 355 -17.19 -29.02 -55.37
C GLN A 355 -16.31 -28.92 -56.61
N ALA A 356 -15.45 -27.90 -56.72
CA ALA A 356 -14.50 -27.78 -57.80
C ALA A 356 -13.51 -28.95 -57.80
N ARG A 357 -12.97 -29.35 -56.63
CA ARG A 357 -12.15 -30.56 -56.51
C ARG A 357 -12.91 -31.83 -56.84
N LEU A 358 -14.19 -31.95 -56.45
CA LEU A 358 -15.00 -33.12 -56.76
C LEU A 358 -15.36 -33.17 -58.25
N GLU A 359 -15.64 -32.03 -58.88
CA GLU A 359 -15.89 -31.91 -60.32
C GLU A 359 -14.62 -32.13 -61.12
N GLU A 360 -13.46 -31.69 -60.63
CA GLU A 360 -12.15 -31.96 -61.21
C GLU A 360 -11.79 -33.44 -61.06
N GLN A 361 -12.03 -34.05 -59.89
CA GLN A 361 -11.89 -35.49 -59.68
C GLN A 361 -12.89 -36.29 -60.53
N GLN A 362 -14.13 -35.83 -60.69
CA GLN A 362 -15.12 -36.48 -61.56
C GLN A 362 -14.76 -36.33 -63.02
N LYS A 363 -14.23 -35.18 -63.46
CA LYS A 363 -13.70 -34.99 -64.82
C LYS A 363 -12.47 -35.85 -65.05
N GLU A 364 -11.56 -35.94 -64.08
CA GLU A 364 -10.41 -36.83 -64.12
C GLU A 364 -10.85 -38.30 -64.11
N GLU A 365 -11.88 -38.68 -63.35
CA GLU A 365 -12.42 -40.03 -63.27
C GLU A 365 -13.24 -40.39 -64.53
N GLU A 366 -13.93 -39.44 -65.15
CA GLU A 366 -14.62 -39.58 -66.44
C GLU A 366 -13.62 -39.62 -67.61
N GLU A 367 -12.58 -38.78 -67.57
CA GLU A 367 -11.47 -38.84 -68.53
C GLU A 367 -10.67 -40.14 -68.34
N PHE A 368 -10.49 -40.61 -67.12
CA PHE A 368 -9.82 -41.87 -66.81
C PHE A 368 -10.70 -43.06 -67.22
N ARG A 369 -12.02 -43.04 -66.98
CA ARG A 369 -12.98 -44.04 -67.49
C ARG A 369 -13.05 -44.04 -69.00
N ARG A 370 -13.04 -42.87 -69.64
CA ARG A 370 -13.04 -42.73 -71.11
C ARG A 370 -11.72 -43.22 -71.71
N LYS A 371 -10.56 -42.82 -71.15
CA LYS A 371 -9.23 -43.31 -71.57
C LYS A 371 -9.05 -44.80 -71.29
N MET A 372 -9.65 -45.35 -70.22
CA MET A 372 -9.68 -46.78 -69.91
C MET A 372 -10.60 -47.54 -70.89
N LEU A 373 -11.78 -47.02 -71.22
CA LEU A 373 -12.69 -47.61 -72.22
C LEU A 373 -12.16 -47.52 -73.65
N GLU A 374 -11.50 -46.41 -74.03
CA GLU A 374 -10.77 -46.29 -75.30
C GLU A 374 -9.58 -47.27 -75.35
N LYS A 375 -8.83 -47.43 -74.26
CA LYS A 375 -7.80 -48.48 -74.15
C LYS A 375 -8.37 -49.89 -74.29
N PHE A 376 -9.48 -50.19 -73.62
CA PHE A 376 -10.13 -51.51 -73.72
C PHE A 376 -10.72 -51.75 -75.13
N ALA A 377 -11.24 -50.72 -75.80
CA ALA A 377 -11.76 -50.82 -77.16
C ALA A 377 -10.67 -50.89 -78.25
N GLU A 378 -9.52 -50.23 -78.02
CA GLU A 378 -8.32 -50.37 -78.86
C GLU A 378 -7.63 -51.74 -78.65
N ASP A 379 -7.64 -52.26 -77.42
CA ASP A 379 -7.11 -53.59 -77.10
C ASP A 379 -8.05 -54.74 -77.55
N ASP A 380 -9.38 -54.57 -77.58
CA ASP A 380 -10.32 -55.55 -78.17
C ASP A 380 -10.16 -55.68 -79.70
N ARG A 381 -9.73 -54.62 -80.40
CA ARG A 381 -9.40 -54.67 -81.84
C ARG A 381 -8.05 -55.31 -82.13
N ILE A 382 -7.14 -55.35 -81.16
CA ILE A 382 -5.79 -55.93 -81.28
C ILE A 382 -5.67 -57.23 -80.46
N GLU A 383 -6.80 -57.91 -80.21
CA GLU A 383 -6.85 -59.21 -79.54
C GLU A 383 -7.15 -60.41 -80.47
N GLN A 384 -6.88 -60.29 -81.78
CA GLN A 384 -6.60 -61.46 -82.62
C GLN A 384 -5.11 -61.53 -82.98
N MET A 385 -4.35 -62.09 -82.03
CA MET A 385 -3.08 -62.82 -82.15
C MET A 385 -2.07 -62.39 -81.09
N ASN A 386 -2.04 -63.21 -80.02
CA ASN A 386 -0.87 -63.66 -79.25
C ASN A 386 -1.16 -63.69 -77.74
N ALA A 387 -1.70 -64.83 -77.32
CA ALA A 387 -2.17 -65.16 -75.99
C ALA A 387 -1.09 -65.33 -74.90
N GLN A 388 0.16 -64.91 -75.15
CA GLN A 388 1.25 -65.09 -74.18
C GLN A 388 1.65 -63.80 -73.43
N LYS A 389 1.31 -62.61 -73.97
CA LYS A 389 1.54 -61.31 -73.30
C LYS A 389 0.40 -60.88 -72.33
N ARG A 390 -0.78 -61.51 -72.42
CA ARG A 390 -1.95 -61.23 -71.57
C ARG A 390 -1.72 -61.54 -70.08
N ARG A 391 -0.99 -62.62 -69.77
CA ARG A 391 -0.73 -63.01 -68.37
C ARG A 391 0.25 -62.06 -67.65
N MET A 392 1.24 -61.50 -68.34
CA MET A 392 2.20 -60.58 -67.72
C MET A 392 1.60 -59.19 -67.48
N LYS A 393 0.88 -58.60 -68.45
CA LYS A 393 0.28 -57.26 -68.29
C LYS A 393 -0.89 -57.21 -67.31
N VAL A 394 -1.72 -58.26 -67.23
CA VAL A 394 -2.78 -58.35 -66.21
C VAL A 394 -2.19 -58.51 -64.81
N GLN A 395 -1.06 -59.21 -64.66
CA GLN A 395 -0.33 -59.26 -63.39
C GLN A 395 0.32 -57.91 -63.03
N GLU A 396 0.85 -57.16 -63.99
CA GLU A 396 1.38 -55.81 -63.76
C GLU A 396 0.27 -54.84 -63.36
N HIS A 397 -0.89 -54.86 -64.02
CA HIS A 397 -2.03 -54.03 -63.64
C HIS A 397 -2.65 -54.41 -62.29
N LYS A 398 -2.68 -55.72 -61.95
CA LYS A 398 -3.11 -56.17 -60.63
C LYS A 398 -2.13 -55.71 -59.53
N ARG A 399 -0.82 -55.75 -59.81
CA ARG A 399 0.22 -55.24 -58.89
C ARG A 399 0.15 -53.73 -58.70
N GLU A 400 -0.15 -52.95 -59.75
CA GLU A 400 -0.25 -51.49 -59.65
C GLU A 400 -1.49 -51.06 -58.85
N VAL A 401 -2.61 -51.77 -59.00
CA VAL A 401 -3.84 -51.53 -58.21
C VAL A 401 -3.66 -51.97 -56.75
N GLU A 402 -2.99 -53.10 -56.50
CA GLU A 402 -2.60 -53.52 -55.15
C GLU A 402 -1.65 -52.47 -54.52
N ARG A 403 -0.68 -51.93 -55.27
CA ARG A 403 0.22 -50.87 -54.78
C ARG A 403 -0.56 -49.60 -54.36
N LEU A 404 -1.54 -49.15 -55.14
CA LEU A 404 -2.34 -47.97 -54.81
C LEU A 404 -3.27 -48.21 -53.61
N LEU A 405 -3.79 -49.43 -53.43
CA LEU A 405 -4.57 -49.81 -52.25
C LEU A 405 -3.69 -49.90 -51.00
N ASP A 406 -2.47 -50.43 -51.13
CA ASP A 406 -1.47 -50.51 -50.06
C ASP A 406 -0.96 -49.12 -49.68
N GLU A 407 -0.72 -48.22 -50.63
CA GLU A 407 -0.38 -46.81 -50.38
C GLU A 407 -1.50 -46.08 -49.62
N ARG A 408 -2.78 -46.34 -49.95
CA ARG A 408 -3.92 -45.76 -49.23
C ARG A 408 -4.10 -46.33 -47.83
N ARG A 409 -3.87 -47.64 -47.63
CA ARG A 409 -3.85 -48.26 -46.29
C ARG A 409 -2.70 -47.71 -45.45
N ALA A 410 -1.51 -47.58 -46.04
CA ALA A 410 -0.35 -46.99 -45.38
C ALA A 410 -0.60 -45.54 -44.96
N MET A 411 -1.27 -44.71 -45.78
CA MET A 411 -1.65 -43.35 -45.36
C MET A 411 -2.64 -43.33 -44.19
N TYR A 412 -3.62 -44.25 -44.17
CA TYR A 412 -4.58 -44.34 -43.07
C TYR A 412 -3.94 -44.84 -41.77
N GLU A 413 -3.06 -45.85 -41.86
CA GLU A 413 -2.27 -46.35 -40.74
C GLU A 413 -1.30 -45.28 -40.22
N ALA A 414 -0.66 -44.51 -41.09
CA ALA A 414 0.18 -43.38 -40.71
C ALA A 414 -0.62 -42.26 -40.01
N GLN A 415 -1.84 -41.96 -40.47
CA GLN A 415 -2.71 -40.98 -39.83
C GLN A 415 -3.19 -41.45 -38.46
N LYS A 416 -3.55 -42.73 -38.32
CA LYS A 416 -3.94 -43.32 -37.03
C LYS A 416 -2.77 -43.38 -36.06
N ALA A 417 -1.58 -43.73 -36.53
CA ALA A 417 -0.36 -43.72 -35.73
C ALA A 417 -0.02 -42.30 -35.25
N ALA A 418 -0.17 -41.29 -36.10
CA ALA A 418 0.02 -39.89 -35.73
C ALA A 418 -1.01 -39.42 -34.67
N GLU A 419 -2.27 -39.85 -34.77
CA GLU A 419 -3.30 -39.54 -33.76
C GLU A 419 -3.04 -40.24 -32.42
N GLU A 420 -2.58 -41.50 -32.43
CA GLU A 420 -2.18 -42.21 -31.22
C GLU A 420 -0.94 -41.57 -30.57
N GLU A 421 0.02 -41.11 -31.38
CA GLU A 421 1.20 -40.39 -30.90
C GLU A 421 0.84 -39.03 -30.28
N GLU A 422 -0.05 -38.25 -30.90
CA GLU A 422 -0.57 -36.99 -30.34
C GLU A 422 -1.27 -37.21 -28.99
N ARG A 423 -2.11 -38.24 -28.88
CA ARG A 423 -2.76 -38.60 -27.60
C ARG A 423 -1.75 -38.99 -26.53
N LEU A 424 -0.72 -39.75 -26.88
CA LEU A 424 0.35 -40.12 -25.93
C LEU A 424 1.17 -38.90 -25.50
N GLU A 425 1.43 -37.96 -26.41
CA GLU A 425 2.07 -36.69 -26.06
C GLU A 425 1.21 -35.85 -25.12
N ASP A 426 -0.10 -35.76 -25.35
CA ASP A 426 -1.01 -35.02 -24.48
C ASP A 426 -1.10 -35.64 -23.09
N ILE A 427 -1.17 -36.97 -22.98
CA ILE A 427 -1.11 -37.67 -21.69
C ILE A 427 0.21 -37.33 -20.97
N ARG A 428 1.36 -37.37 -21.66
CA ARG A 428 2.65 -37.01 -21.06
C ARG A 428 2.71 -35.56 -20.62
N ARG A 429 2.12 -34.63 -21.39
CA ARG A 429 2.03 -33.21 -21.03
C ARG A 429 1.16 -32.99 -19.81
N GLU A 430 0.03 -33.69 -19.72
CA GLU A 430 -0.84 -33.67 -18.54
C GLU A 430 -0.14 -34.24 -17.30
N GLU A 431 0.51 -35.39 -17.41
CA GLU A 431 1.27 -36.01 -16.32
C GLU A 431 2.39 -35.09 -15.82
N PHE A 432 3.13 -34.48 -16.75
CA PHE A 432 4.16 -33.49 -16.42
C PHE A 432 3.58 -32.27 -15.70
N ARG A 433 2.44 -31.75 -16.18
CA ARG A 433 1.72 -30.65 -15.52
C ARG A 433 1.29 -31.04 -14.12
N ARG A 434 0.69 -32.22 -13.94
CA ARG A 434 0.24 -32.74 -12.63
C ARG A 434 1.41 -32.90 -11.66
N ALA A 435 2.55 -33.43 -12.12
CA ALA A 435 3.75 -33.56 -11.29
C ALA A 435 4.30 -32.20 -10.82
N ILE A 436 4.27 -31.18 -11.68
CA ILE A 436 4.66 -29.81 -11.30
C ILE A 436 3.68 -29.22 -10.28
N VAL A 437 2.37 -29.42 -10.49
CA VAL A 437 1.34 -28.94 -9.57
C VAL A 437 1.51 -29.55 -8.19
N GLU A 438 1.70 -30.87 -8.10
CA GLU A 438 1.89 -31.56 -6.82
C GLU A 438 3.15 -31.09 -6.10
N ARG A 439 4.26 -30.90 -6.83
CA ARG A 439 5.51 -30.38 -6.26
C ARG A 439 5.35 -28.96 -5.70
N GLU A 440 4.67 -28.08 -6.42
CA GLU A 440 4.41 -26.71 -5.95
C GLU A 440 3.41 -26.68 -4.80
N ARG A 441 2.40 -27.55 -4.80
CA ARG A 441 1.48 -27.76 -3.68
C ARG A 441 2.23 -28.13 -2.40
N GLN A 442 3.08 -29.15 -2.47
CA GLN A 442 3.93 -29.58 -1.34
C GLN A 442 4.85 -28.47 -0.85
N ARG A 443 5.48 -27.73 -1.78
CA ARG A 443 6.34 -26.58 -1.45
C ARG A 443 5.56 -25.49 -0.70
N LEU A 444 4.39 -25.10 -1.20
CA LEU A 444 3.54 -24.10 -0.54
C LEU A 444 3.13 -24.55 0.86
N ILE A 445 2.76 -25.82 1.03
CA ILE A 445 2.43 -26.40 2.33
C ILE A 445 3.64 -26.30 3.27
N GLN A 446 4.84 -26.73 2.85
CA GLN A 446 6.04 -26.66 3.69
C GLN A 446 6.39 -25.22 4.10
N GLU A 447 6.36 -24.27 3.16
CA GLU A 447 6.73 -22.88 3.42
C GLU A 447 5.74 -22.15 4.35
N HIS A 448 4.45 -22.50 4.28
CA HIS A 448 3.39 -21.77 4.98
C HIS A 448 2.85 -22.49 6.22
N ALA A 449 2.88 -23.82 6.29
CA ALA A 449 2.35 -24.58 7.43
C ALA A 449 3.07 -24.24 8.74
N VAL A 450 4.40 -24.05 8.70
CA VAL A 450 5.19 -23.65 9.87
C VAL A 450 4.75 -22.29 10.43
N LYS A 451 4.40 -21.35 9.54
CA LYS A 451 4.05 -19.97 9.90
C LYS A 451 2.61 -19.83 10.38
N LEU A 452 1.73 -20.71 9.92
CA LEU A 452 0.29 -20.68 10.14
C LEU A 452 -0.19 -21.79 11.10
N LEU A 453 0.72 -22.34 11.91
CA LEU A 453 0.37 -23.35 12.90
C LEU A 453 -0.77 -22.84 13.83
N GLY A 454 -1.86 -23.60 13.93
CA GLY A 454 -3.09 -23.23 14.67
C GLY A 454 -4.09 -22.37 13.87
N HIS A 455 -3.74 -21.93 12.66
CA HIS A 455 -4.60 -21.14 11.77
C HIS A 455 -4.79 -21.79 10.39
N LEU A 456 -4.37 -23.06 10.23
CA LEU A 456 -4.47 -23.76 8.97
C LEU A 456 -5.94 -24.10 8.65
N PRO A 457 -6.45 -23.75 7.46
CA PRO A 457 -7.82 -24.05 7.08
C PRO A 457 -7.97 -25.52 6.68
N LYS A 458 -9.20 -26.01 6.77
CA LYS A 458 -9.53 -27.41 6.48
C LYS A 458 -9.29 -27.77 5.01
N GLY A 459 -8.84 -29.00 4.77
CA GLY A 459 -8.56 -29.51 3.42
C GLY A 459 -7.38 -28.82 2.74
N VAL A 460 -6.35 -28.43 3.51
CA VAL A 460 -5.02 -28.05 2.99
C VAL A 460 -4.15 -29.28 2.76
N PHE A 461 -4.30 -30.31 3.60
CA PHE A 461 -3.70 -31.63 3.41
C PHE A 461 -4.72 -32.54 2.71
N GLU A 462 -4.29 -33.25 1.67
CA GLU A 462 -5.15 -34.20 0.94
C GLU A 462 -4.81 -35.64 1.33
N ASN A 463 -3.52 -35.91 1.58
CA ASN A 463 -3.03 -37.24 1.93
C ASN A 463 -2.18 -37.20 3.21
N GLU A 464 -2.07 -38.35 3.91
CA GLU A 464 -1.16 -38.52 5.05
C GLU A 464 0.30 -38.23 4.70
N GLY A 465 0.70 -38.44 3.44
CA GLY A 465 2.02 -38.08 2.94
C GLY A 465 2.33 -36.58 3.02
N ASP A 466 1.33 -35.70 2.99
CA ASP A 466 1.55 -34.25 3.13
C ASP A 466 1.91 -33.87 4.58
N LEU A 467 1.43 -34.65 5.56
CA LEU A 467 1.76 -34.47 6.97
C LEU A 467 3.18 -34.95 7.29
N GLU A 468 3.68 -35.95 6.56
CA GLU A 468 5.06 -36.44 6.70
C GLU A 468 6.10 -35.43 6.20
N LEU A 469 5.73 -34.57 5.25
CA LEU A 469 6.60 -33.49 4.75
C LEU A 469 6.85 -32.38 5.77
N LEU A 470 6.09 -32.35 6.88
CA LEU A 470 6.24 -31.37 7.94
C LEU A 470 7.26 -31.83 9.00
N PRO A 471 7.98 -30.90 9.66
CA PRO A 471 8.84 -31.19 10.80
C PRO A 471 8.12 -31.98 11.89
N GLU A 472 8.79 -32.96 12.50
CA GLU A 472 8.20 -33.88 13.49
C GLU A 472 7.54 -33.17 14.68
N GLU A 473 8.05 -32.00 15.04
CA GLU A 473 7.54 -31.15 16.13
C GLU A 473 6.13 -30.59 15.86
N LEU A 474 5.74 -30.48 14.59
CA LEU A 474 4.47 -29.86 14.17
C LEU A 474 3.35 -30.87 13.92
N ARG A 475 3.72 -32.13 13.65
CA ARG A 475 2.80 -33.25 13.37
C ARG A 475 1.78 -33.52 14.50
N PRO A 476 2.16 -33.55 15.81
CA PRO A 476 1.20 -33.87 16.86
C PRO A 476 0.17 -32.77 17.10
N ARG A 477 0.51 -31.49 16.87
CA ARG A 477 -0.40 -30.35 17.09
C ARG A 477 -1.53 -30.28 16.06
N ILE A 478 -1.26 -30.73 14.83
CA ILE A 478 -2.25 -30.76 13.75
C ILE A 478 -3.21 -31.94 13.94
N LYS A 479 -2.70 -33.11 14.38
CA LYS A 479 -3.53 -34.29 14.65
C LYS A 479 -4.50 -34.11 15.82
N THR A 480 -4.09 -33.38 16.86
CA THR A 480 -4.96 -33.12 18.02
C THR A 480 -6.16 -32.22 17.68
N GLU A 481 -6.04 -31.32 16.70
CA GLU A 481 -7.14 -30.45 16.31
C GLU A 481 -8.21 -31.22 15.50
N GLU A 482 -7.81 -32.18 14.66
CA GLU A 482 -8.74 -33.02 13.87
C GLU A 482 -9.66 -33.91 14.74
N ASP A 483 -9.20 -34.36 15.91
CA ASP A 483 -9.97 -35.20 16.84
C ASP A 483 -10.98 -34.41 17.70
N ASP A 484 -10.73 -33.12 17.94
CA ASP A 484 -11.55 -32.25 18.81
C ASP A 484 -12.76 -31.63 18.08
N GLY A 485 -13.48 -32.41 17.27
CA GLY A 485 -14.86 -32.14 16.83
C GLY A 485 -15.19 -30.79 16.16
N PHE A 486 -14.20 -29.92 15.92
CA PHE A 486 -14.32 -28.65 15.23
C PHE A 486 -13.87 -28.79 13.78
N TYR A 487 -14.21 -29.90 13.11
CA TYR A 487 -13.93 -30.16 11.69
C TYR A 487 -15.19 -30.32 10.85
#